data_AF-A0A927YKH4-F1
#
_entry.id   AF-A0A927YKH4-F1
#
_cell.length_a   1.000
_cell.length_b   1.000
_cell.length_c   1.000
_cell.angle_alpha   90.00
_cell.angle_beta   90.00
_cell.angle_gamma   90.00
#
_symmetry.space_group_name_H-M   'P 1'
#
loop_
_entity.id
_entity.type
_entity.pdbx_description
1 polymer ?
#
loop_
_entity_poly.entity_id
_entity_poly.type
_entity_poly.pdbx_seq_one_letter_code
_entity_poly.pdbx_strand_id
1 'polypeptide(L)'
;MEKTLGTIQTFSKIGKILSKIAYICCLVGGICCIVGLCSLAIGSGDVLKVGGVTIHGLIEKSADMKMGTIYAAVVNGAIGCAGGFVIALLCGKYFQHELEAGTPFTMEGAKELRRLGIFWICVPIITRTVMEIAYAVLAHIMEVSSKVDLMGDVSGVGIGITLIVVSFLCQYGAERLE
;
A
#
# COMPACT_ATOMS: atom_id res chain seq x y z
N MET A 1 -26.80 2.01 25.74
CA MET A 1 -26.58 1.35 24.44
C MET A 1 -26.38 2.36 23.31
N GLU A 2 -27.21 3.42 23.24
CA GLU A 2 -27.11 4.47 22.19
C GLU A 2 -25.77 5.24 22.16
N LYS A 3 -25.21 5.60 23.32
CA LYS A 3 -23.93 6.33 23.38
C LYS A 3 -22.77 5.52 22.78
N THR A 4 -22.72 4.21 23.05
CA THR A 4 -21.65 3.31 22.57
C THR A 4 -21.73 3.11 21.06
N LEU A 5 -22.94 2.95 20.50
CA LEU A 5 -23.12 2.78 19.06
C LEU A 5 -22.77 4.06 18.30
N GLY A 6 -23.14 5.24 18.84
CA GLY A 6 -22.75 6.53 18.28
C GLY A 6 -21.23 6.74 18.25
N THR A 7 -20.50 6.28 19.27
CA THR A 7 -19.03 6.30 19.26
C THR A 7 -18.46 5.40 18.16
N ILE A 8 -18.95 4.17 18.03
CA ILE A 8 -18.50 3.23 16.99
C ILE A 8 -18.72 3.81 15.58
N GLN A 9 -19.91 4.35 15.29
CA GLN A 9 -20.17 4.98 14.00
C GLN A 9 -19.28 6.19 13.72
N THR A 10 -18.88 6.93 14.76
CA THR A 10 -17.94 8.06 14.60
C THR A 10 -16.56 7.54 14.20
N PHE A 11 -16.08 6.47 14.84
CA PHE A 11 -14.84 5.81 14.44
C PHE A 11 -14.91 5.28 13.01
N SER A 12 -16.04 4.69 12.59
CA SER A 12 -16.20 4.18 11.23
C SER A 12 -16.28 5.30 10.18
N LYS A 13 -16.85 6.46 10.52
CA LYS A 13 -16.76 7.68 9.68
C LYS A 13 -15.32 8.15 9.52
N ILE A 14 -14.56 8.23 10.62
CA ILE A 14 -13.14 8.61 10.59
C ILE A 14 -12.34 7.58 9.77
N GLY A 15 -12.58 6.29 9.99
CA GLY A 15 -11.95 5.19 9.26
C GLY A 15 -12.22 5.24 7.76
N LYS A 16 -13.46 5.58 7.35
CA LYS A 16 -13.83 5.80 5.94
C LYS A 16 -13.04 6.96 5.32
N ILE A 17 -12.94 8.08 6.03
CA ILE A 17 -12.19 9.26 5.56
C ILE A 17 -10.70 8.92 5.43
N LEU A 18 -10.12 8.27 6.46
CA LEU A 18 -8.73 7.87 6.46
C LEU A 18 -8.41 6.89 5.31
N SER A 19 -9.30 5.92 5.08
CA SER A 19 -9.18 4.97 3.97
C SER A 19 -9.22 5.69 2.61
N LYS A 20 -10.06 6.71 2.47
CA LYS A 20 -10.12 7.53 1.24
C LYS A 20 -8.85 8.36 1.04
N ILE A 21 -8.29 8.93 2.11
CA ILE A 21 -7.01 9.66 2.05
C ILE A 21 -5.88 8.71 1.65
N ALA A 22 -5.79 7.53 2.29
CA ALA A 22 -4.80 6.51 1.96
C ALA A 22 -4.91 6.04 0.51
N TYR A 23 -6.15 5.85 0.02
CA TYR A 23 -6.44 5.52 -1.37
C TYR A 23 -5.89 6.58 -2.34
N ILE A 24 -6.20 7.87 -2.10
CA ILE A 24 -5.72 8.97 -2.94
C ILE A 24 -4.19 9.07 -2.87
N CYS A 25 -3.60 8.91 -1.69
CA CYS A 25 -2.15 8.92 -1.50
C CYS A 25 -1.47 7.81 -2.32
N CYS A 26 -1.99 6.58 -2.27
CA CYS A 26 -1.45 5.47 -3.07
C CYS A 26 -1.63 5.68 -4.57
N LEU A 27 -2.76 6.28 -4.99
CA LEU A 27 -3.00 6.62 -6.40
C LEU A 27 -1.99 7.65 -6.90
N VAL A 28 -1.81 8.76 -6.16
CA VAL A 28 -0.84 9.82 -6.50
C VAL A 28 0.59 9.26 -6.47
N GLY A 29 0.94 8.50 -5.44
CA GLY A 29 2.24 7.83 -5.33
C GLY A 29 2.52 6.91 -6.51
N GLY A 30 1.53 6.12 -6.94
CA GLY A 30 1.63 5.28 -8.13
C GLY A 30 1.86 6.08 -9.41
N ILE A 31 1.14 7.18 -9.61
CA ILE A 31 1.34 8.09 -10.75
C ILE A 31 2.74 8.72 -10.71
N CYS A 32 3.19 9.17 -9.53
CA CYS A 32 4.55 9.70 -9.35
C CYS A 32 5.62 8.67 -9.70
N CYS A 33 5.42 7.38 -9.38
CA CYS A 33 6.36 6.34 -9.78
C CYS A 33 6.41 6.14 -11.30
N ILE A 34 5.26 6.18 -11.99
CA ILE A 34 5.20 6.08 -13.45
C ILE A 34 5.91 7.29 -14.10
N VAL A 35 5.62 8.50 -13.64
CA VAL A 35 6.29 9.73 -14.11
C VAL A 35 7.80 9.67 -13.83
N GLY A 36 8.19 9.13 -12.67
CA GLY A 36 9.59 8.91 -12.32
C GLY A 36 10.29 7.95 -13.28
N LEU A 37 9.66 6.82 -13.62
CA LEU A 37 10.19 5.87 -14.60
C LEU A 37 10.32 6.49 -16.00
N CYS A 38 9.30 7.23 -16.47
CA CYS A 38 9.36 7.93 -17.75
C CYS A 38 10.48 8.98 -17.76
N SER A 39 10.63 9.74 -16.67
CA SER A 39 11.67 10.77 -16.55
C SER A 39 13.08 10.17 -16.55
N LEU A 40 13.26 9.04 -15.86
CA LEU A 40 14.51 8.29 -15.89
C LEU A 40 14.80 7.80 -17.32
N ALA A 41 13.84 7.14 -17.98
CA ALA A 41 14.02 6.61 -19.33
C ALA A 41 14.32 7.69 -20.39
N ILE A 42 13.68 8.85 -20.31
CA ILE A 42 13.93 9.99 -21.22
C ILE A 42 15.29 10.63 -20.90
N GLY A 43 15.65 10.72 -19.62
CA GLY A 43 16.93 11.25 -19.18
C GLY A 43 18.14 10.39 -19.57
N SER A 44 17.93 9.11 -19.89
CA SER A 44 19.00 8.14 -20.25
C SER A 44 19.53 8.32 -21.67
N GLY A 45 18.76 8.98 -22.53
CA GLY A 45 19.24 9.39 -23.84
C GLY A 45 20.11 10.64 -23.76
N ASP A 46 20.97 10.84 -24.76
CA ASP A 46 21.74 12.06 -25.04
C ASP A 46 20.87 13.35 -25.21
N VAL A 47 19.57 13.27 -24.91
CA VAL A 47 18.50 14.22 -25.24
C VAL A 47 18.37 15.34 -24.21
N LEU A 48 18.74 15.12 -22.94
CA LEU A 48 18.71 16.14 -21.87
C LEU A 48 20.13 16.49 -21.40
N LYS A 49 20.90 17.14 -22.28
CA LYS A 49 22.15 17.83 -21.92
C LYS A 49 21.80 19.24 -21.42
N VAL A 50 21.81 19.46 -20.12
CA VAL A 50 21.77 20.81 -19.56
C VAL A 50 23.23 21.27 -19.43
N GLY A 51 23.67 22.14 -20.34
CA GLY A 51 25.01 22.72 -20.28
C GLY A 51 26.18 21.75 -20.50
N GLY A 52 25.97 20.65 -21.22
CA GLY A 52 27.02 19.67 -21.54
C GLY A 52 27.21 18.54 -20.51
N VAL A 53 26.43 18.54 -19.42
CA VAL A 53 26.38 17.45 -18.45
C VAL A 53 25.06 16.69 -18.62
N THR A 54 25.15 15.37 -18.78
CA THR A 54 23.98 14.49 -18.84
C THR A 54 23.30 14.47 -17.47
N ILE A 55 21.96 14.62 -17.43
CA ILE A 55 21.18 14.53 -16.18
C ILE A 55 21.50 13.23 -15.40
N HIS A 56 21.80 12.14 -16.12
CA HIS A 56 22.28 10.87 -15.55
C HIS A 56 23.55 11.02 -14.70
N GLY A 57 24.57 11.73 -15.20
CA GLY A 57 25.82 11.93 -14.48
C GLY A 57 25.69 12.90 -13.29
N LEU A 58 24.69 13.79 -13.32
CA LEU A 58 24.42 14.70 -12.20
C LEU A 58 23.70 13.98 -11.05
N ILE A 59 22.76 13.08 -11.35
CA ILE A 59 22.04 12.28 -10.35
C ILE A 59 22.98 11.29 -9.66
N GLU A 60 23.82 10.59 -10.42
CA GLU A 60 24.79 9.64 -9.86
C GLU A 60 25.81 10.34 -8.95
N LYS A 61 26.24 11.55 -9.31
CA LYS A 61 27.17 12.37 -8.51
C LYS A 61 26.53 13.06 -7.30
N SER A 62 25.24 13.40 -7.37
CA SER A 62 24.55 14.13 -6.29
C SER A 62 23.90 13.21 -5.26
N ALA A 63 23.44 12.04 -5.68
CA ALA A 63 22.77 11.07 -4.82
C ALA A 63 23.71 9.99 -4.26
N ASP A 64 24.97 9.93 -4.71
CA ASP A 64 25.93 8.84 -4.41
C ASP A 64 25.32 7.44 -4.60
N MET A 65 24.36 7.33 -5.51
CA MET A 65 23.57 6.13 -5.77
C MET A 65 23.65 5.79 -7.25
N LYS A 66 23.95 4.53 -7.55
CA LYS A 66 23.93 4.00 -8.92
C LYS A 66 22.52 4.16 -9.51
N MET A 67 22.43 4.49 -10.79
CA MET A 67 21.14 4.68 -11.48
C MET A 67 20.23 3.44 -11.37
N GLY A 68 20.79 2.22 -11.44
CA GLY A 68 20.01 1.00 -11.28
C GLY A 68 19.34 0.87 -9.89
N THR A 69 19.93 1.46 -8.84
CA THR A 69 19.32 1.53 -7.51
C THR A 69 18.09 2.44 -7.50
N ILE A 70 18.15 3.56 -8.22
CA ILE A 70 17.04 4.52 -8.33
C ILE A 70 15.89 3.88 -9.12
N TYR A 71 16.18 3.18 -10.21
CA TYR A 71 15.18 2.42 -10.95
C TYR A 71 14.49 1.37 -10.08
N ALA A 72 15.28 0.57 -9.33
CA ALA A 72 14.72 -0.43 -8.43
C ALA A 72 13.86 0.18 -7.32
N ALA A 73 14.26 1.34 -6.77
CA ALA A 73 13.48 2.07 -5.78
C ALA A 73 12.13 2.55 -6.32
N VAL A 74 12.10 3.11 -7.53
CA VAL A 74 10.85 3.58 -8.16
C VAL A 74 9.93 2.41 -8.52
N VAL A 75 10.48 1.30 -9.03
CA VAL A 75 9.70 0.08 -9.33
C VAL A 75 9.11 -0.53 -8.05
N ASN A 76 9.91 -0.67 -6.99
CA ASN A 76 9.44 -1.17 -5.69
C ASN A 76 8.40 -0.21 -5.07
N GLY A 77 8.60 1.10 -5.19
CA GLY A 77 7.62 2.10 -4.79
C GLY A 77 6.28 1.95 -5.51
N ALA A 78 6.30 1.67 -6.82
CA ALA A 78 5.08 1.42 -7.60
C ALA A 78 4.34 0.16 -7.12
N ILE A 79 5.09 -0.93 -6.88
CA ILE A 79 4.54 -2.20 -6.38
C ILE A 79 3.94 -2.01 -4.98
N GLY A 80 4.64 -1.31 -4.08
CA GLY A 80 4.16 -0.96 -2.74
C GLY A 80 2.88 -0.12 -2.79
N CYS A 81 2.81 0.88 -3.68
CA CYS A 81 1.61 1.70 -3.87
C CYS A 81 0.42 0.86 -4.35
N ALA A 82 0.64 -0.12 -5.24
CA ALA A 82 -0.42 -1.01 -5.69
C ALA A 82 -0.98 -1.88 -4.53
N GLY A 83 -0.11 -2.40 -3.67
CA GLY A 83 -0.52 -3.15 -2.47
C GLY A 83 -1.34 -2.28 -1.51
N GLY A 84 -0.85 -1.07 -1.20
CA GLY A 84 -1.55 -0.12 -0.34
C GLY A 84 -2.89 0.33 -0.91
N PHE A 85 -2.98 0.52 -2.23
CA PHE A 85 -4.21 0.88 -2.94
C PHE A 85 -5.31 -0.18 -2.76
N VAL A 86 -4.98 -1.46 -2.93
CA VAL A 86 -5.95 -2.56 -2.78
C VAL A 86 -6.49 -2.61 -1.35
N ILE A 87 -5.61 -2.49 -0.35
CA ILE A 87 -6.00 -2.49 1.07
C ILE A 87 -6.89 -1.28 1.37
N ALA A 88 -6.50 -0.07 0.95
CA ALA A 88 -7.27 1.15 1.20
C ALA A 88 -8.67 1.10 0.56
N LEU A 89 -8.78 0.54 -0.64
CA LEU A 89 -10.06 0.34 -1.33
C LEU A 89 -10.97 -0.61 -0.54
N LEU A 90 -10.44 -1.73 -0.05
CA LEU A 90 -11.22 -2.71 0.72
C LEU A 90 -11.64 -2.15 2.09
N CYS A 91 -10.75 -1.46 2.80
CA CYS A 91 -11.09 -0.75 4.04
C CYS A 91 -12.21 0.28 3.81
N GLY A 92 -12.10 1.07 2.75
CA GLY A 92 -13.11 2.09 2.42
C GLY A 92 -14.49 1.51 2.15
N LYS A 93 -14.55 0.37 1.44
CA LYS A 93 -15.81 -0.36 1.19
C LYS A 93 -16.41 -0.91 2.48
N TYR A 94 -15.59 -1.56 3.32
CA TYR A 94 -16.03 -2.08 4.62
C TYR A 94 -16.66 -0.98 5.49
N PHE A 95 -15.96 0.15 5.68
CA PHE A 95 -16.50 1.25 6.50
C PHE A 95 -17.74 1.89 5.88
N GLN A 96 -17.89 1.85 4.56
CA GLN A 96 -19.12 2.31 3.92
C GLN A 96 -20.30 1.39 4.26
N HIS A 97 -20.15 0.08 4.09
CA HIS A 97 -21.21 -0.88 4.41
C HIS A 97 -21.55 -0.86 5.91
N GLU A 98 -20.56 -0.72 6.79
CA GLU A 98 -20.79 -0.60 8.23
C GLU A 98 -21.63 0.64 8.59
N LEU A 99 -21.38 1.77 7.92
CA LEU A 99 -22.14 3.00 8.14
C LEU A 99 -23.56 2.93 7.57
N GLU A 100 -23.75 2.20 6.47
CA GLU A 100 -25.07 1.96 5.87
C GLU A 100 -25.92 1.03 6.76
N ALA A 101 -25.30 -0.02 7.33
CA ALA A 101 -25.94 -0.92 8.29
C ALA A 101 -26.16 -0.28 9.67
N GLY A 102 -25.42 0.78 9.99
CA GLY A 102 -25.48 1.48 11.28
C GLY A 102 -24.88 0.71 12.46
N THR A 103 -24.37 -0.50 12.24
CA THR A 103 -23.74 -1.35 13.25
C THR A 103 -22.72 -2.30 12.61
N PRO A 104 -21.59 -2.58 13.29
CA PRO A 104 -20.63 -3.60 12.85
C PRO A 104 -21.10 -5.04 13.14
N PHE A 105 -22.16 -5.22 13.92
CA PHE A 105 -22.68 -6.52 14.34
C PHE A 105 -23.65 -7.09 13.30
N THR A 106 -23.16 -7.27 12.07
CA THR A 106 -23.90 -7.94 10.99
C THR A 106 -23.12 -9.14 10.49
N MET A 107 -23.81 -10.20 10.08
CA MET A 107 -23.16 -11.40 9.52
C MET A 107 -22.36 -11.06 8.25
N GLU A 108 -22.88 -10.16 7.42
CA GLU A 108 -22.18 -9.67 6.23
C GLU A 108 -20.94 -8.84 6.60
N GLY A 109 -21.06 -7.90 7.53
CA GLY A 109 -19.95 -7.07 7.99
C GLY A 109 -18.82 -7.89 8.62
N ALA A 110 -19.16 -8.90 9.44
CA ALA A 110 -18.18 -9.83 10.00
C ALA A 110 -17.43 -10.61 8.91
N LYS A 111 -18.13 -11.11 7.89
CA LYS A 111 -17.52 -11.84 6.78
C LYS A 111 -16.59 -10.94 5.95
N GLU A 112 -16.99 -9.69 5.70
CA GLU A 112 -16.16 -8.70 5.02
C GLU A 112 -14.91 -8.35 5.83
N LEU A 113 -15.06 -8.14 7.14
CA LEU A 113 -13.95 -7.85 8.04
C LEU A 113 -12.93 -9.00 8.10
N ARG A 114 -13.42 -10.26 8.08
CA ARG A 114 -12.56 -11.44 8.00
C ARG A 114 -11.76 -11.47 6.72
N ARG A 115 -12.40 -11.18 5.58
CA ARG A 115 -11.74 -11.11 4.27
C ARG A 115 -10.70 -9.99 4.24
N LEU A 116 -11.02 -8.83 4.82
CA LEU A 116 -10.10 -7.71 4.95
C LEU A 116 -8.87 -8.09 5.76
N GLY A 117 -9.04 -8.79 6.89
CA GLY A 117 -7.94 -9.31 7.70
C GLY A 117 -7.01 -10.27 6.95
N ILE A 118 -7.57 -11.18 6.13
CA ILE A 118 -6.78 -12.06 5.26
C ILE A 118 -5.97 -11.24 4.24
N PHE A 119 -6.58 -10.24 3.60
CA PHE A 119 -5.85 -9.37 2.66
C PHE A 119 -4.74 -8.56 3.34
N TRP A 120 -4.95 -8.09 4.57
CA TRP A 120 -3.91 -7.41 5.35
C TRP A 120 -2.69 -8.30 5.65
N ILE A 121 -2.86 -9.62 5.66
CA ILE A 121 -1.76 -10.58 5.79
C ILE A 121 -1.14 -10.87 4.41
N CYS A 122 -1.97 -11.26 3.43
CA CYS A 122 -1.51 -11.74 2.15
C CYS A 122 -0.87 -10.64 1.28
N VAL A 123 -1.45 -9.43 1.25
CA VAL A 123 -1.00 -8.36 0.36
C VAL A 123 0.42 -7.91 0.67
N PRO A 124 0.82 -7.63 1.93
CA PRO A 124 2.21 -7.27 2.24
C PRO A 124 3.21 -8.39 1.89
N ILE A 125 2.85 -9.66 2.14
CA ILE A 125 3.71 -10.81 1.83
C ILE A 125 3.95 -10.90 0.32
N ILE A 126 2.88 -10.89 -0.48
CA ILE A 126 2.96 -10.97 -1.94
C ILE A 126 3.74 -9.77 -2.49
N THR A 127 3.42 -8.56 -2.03
CA THR A 127 4.09 -7.32 -2.45
C THR A 127 5.58 -7.40 -2.18
N ARG A 128 5.99 -7.91 -1.01
CA ARG A 128 7.41 -8.10 -0.67
C ARG A 128 8.11 -9.08 -1.59
N THR A 129 7.53 -10.26 -1.79
CA THR A 129 8.12 -11.27 -2.68
C THR A 129 8.28 -10.73 -4.11
N VAL A 130 7.28 -9.99 -4.61
CA VAL A 130 7.34 -9.36 -5.94
C VAL A 130 8.42 -8.27 -6.00
N MET A 131 8.56 -7.44 -4.96
CA MET A 131 9.63 -6.43 -4.88
C MET A 131 11.03 -7.05 -4.87
N GLU A 132 11.22 -8.14 -4.11
CA GLU A 132 12.50 -8.86 -4.06
C GLU A 132 12.86 -9.49 -5.42
N ILE A 133 11.87 -10.08 -6.10
CA ILE A 133 12.05 -10.62 -7.46
C ILE A 133 12.37 -9.49 -8.46
N ALA A 134 11.62 -8.39 -8.42
CA ALA A 134 11.84 -7.25 -9.30
C ALA A 134 13.24 -6.65 -9.09
N TYR A 135 13.68 -6.52 -7.83
CA TYR A 135 15.02 -6.09 -7.49
C TYR A 135 16.09 -7.06 -8.03
N ALA A 136 15.91 -8.37 -7.85
CA ALA A 136 16.86 -9.37 -8.33
C ALA A 136 17.03 -9.33 -9.87
N VAL A 137 15.93 -9.15 -10.60
CA VAL A 137 15.95 -9.00 -12.06
C VAL A 137 16.70 -7.72 -12.46
N LEU A 138 16.41 -6.58 -11.81
CA LEU A 138 17.09 -5.31 -12.10
C LEU A 138 18.57 -5.32 -11.73
N ALA A 139 18.94 -5.97 -10.63
CA ALA A 139 20.32 -6.13 -10.21
C ALA A 139 21.13 -6.96 -11.22
N HIS A 140 20.52 -7.98 -11.83
CA HIS A 140 21.15 -8.79 -12.87
C HIS A 140 21.35 -8.01 -14.17
N ILE A 141 20.43 -7.11 -14.53
CA ILE A 141 20.51 -6.32 -15.77
C ILE A 141 21.46 -5.12 -15.64
N MET A 142 21.55 -4.50 -14.46
CA MET A 142 22.21 -3.20 -14.28
C MET A 142 23.41 -3.21 -13.31
N GLU A 143 23.95 -4.38 -12.93
CA GLU A 143 25.10 -4.55 -12.01
C GLU A 143 24.98 -3.73 -10.71
N VAL A 144 23.78 -3.75 -10.12
CA VAL A 144 23.47 -3.02 -8.89
C VAL A 144 23.97 -3.83 -7.70
N SER A 145 24.99 -3.32 -7.01
CA SER A 145 25.70 -4.04 -5.95
C SER A 145 25.10 -3.87 -4.55
N SER A 146 24.14 -2.97 -4.35
CA SER A 146 23.65 -2.63 -3.01
C SER A 146 22.20 -3.07 -2.83
N LYS A 147 22.01 -4.12 -2.02
CA LYS A 147 20.70 -4.57 -1.53
C LYS A 147 20.07 -3.41 -0.75
N VAL A 148 19.24 -2.60 -1.40
CA VAL A 148 18.54 -1.53 -0.70
C VAL A 148 17.30 -2.13 -0.08
N ASP A 149 17.31 -2.19 1.24
CA ASP A 149 16.15 -2.58 2.04
C ASP A 149 15.15 -1.42 2.05
N LEU A 150 14.44 -1.27 0.92
CA LEU A 150 13.62 -0.10 0.62
C LEU A 150 12.31 -0.03 1.42
N MET A 151 11.94 -1.09 2.12
CA MET A 151 10.77 -1.13 2.99
C MET A 151 11.09 -1.98 4.22
N GLY A 152 11.25 -1.33 5.38
CA GLY A 152 11.34 -2.03 6.66
C GLY A 152 10.13 -2.94 6.89
N ASP A 153 10.26 -3.91 7.80
CA ASP A 153 9.26 -4.94 8.11
C ASP A 153 7.89 -4.34 8.50
N VAL A 154 7.08 -3.94 7.52
CA VAL A 154 5.67 -3.60 7.72
C VAL A 154 4.92 -4.92 7.79
N SER A 155 5.07 -5.64 8.90
CA SER A 155 4.28 -6.84 9.16
C SER A 155 2.84 -6.43 9.45
N GLY A 156 2.06 -6.20 8.38
CA GLY A 156 0.60 -6.06 8.43
C GLY A 156 -0.11 -7.27 9.04
N VAL A 157 0.64 -8.33 9.35
CA VAL A 157 0.22 -9.57 9.99
C VAL A 157 -0.49 -9.32 11.33
N GLY A 158 0.06 -8.46 12.19
CA GLY A 158 -0.56 -8.19 13.50
C GLY A 158 -1.93 -7.52 13.38
N ILE A 159 -2.05 -6.56 12.45
CA ILE A 159 -3.32 -5.89 12.14
C ILE A 159 -4.30 -6.89 11.51
N GLY A 160 -3.84 -7.70 10.56
CA GLY A 160 -4.65 -8.72 9.91
C GLY A 160 -5.23 -9.75 10.87
N ILE A 161 -4.41 -10.27 11.80
CA ILE A 161 -4.87 -11.19 12.85
C ILE A 161 -5.93 -10.52 13.74
N THR A 162 -5.68 -9.27 14.14
CA THR A 162 -6.64 -8.51 14.96
C THR A 162 -7.98 -8.36 14.26
N LEU A 163 -7.98 -8.01 12.97
CA LEU A 163 -9.21 -7.90 12.18
C LEU A 163 -9.96 -9.24 12.08
N ILE A 164 -9.24 -10.36 11.95
CA ILE A 164 -9.83 -11.70 11.96
C ILE A 164 -10.47 -12.00 13.32
N VAL A 165 -9.79 -11.73 14.43
CA VAL A 165 -10.35 -11.96 15.78
C VAL A 165 -11.60 -11.10 16.00
N VAL A 166 -11.54 -9.81 15.63
CA VAL A 166 -12.70 -8.91 15.73
C VAL A 166 -13.85 -9.38 14.85
N SER A 167 -13.58 -9.98 13.68
CA SER A 167 -14.64 -10.55 12.83
C SER A 167 -15.46 -11.63 13.54
N PHE A 168 -14.82 -12.49 14.34
CA PHE A 168 -15.53 -13.50 15.14
C PHE A 168 -16.35 -12.87 16.26
N LEU A 169 -15.84 -11.81 16.90
CA LEU A 169 -16.60 -11.06 17.91
C LEU A 169 -17.83 -10.38 17.29
N CYS A 170 -17.70 -9.80 16.09
CA CYS A 170 -18.80 -9.20 15.35
C CYS A 170 -19.84 -10.24 14.94
N GLN A 171 -19.39 -11.42 14.47
CA GLN A 171 -20.27 -12.53 14.12
C GLN A 171 -21.05 -13.03 15.34
N TYR A 172 -20.39 -13.24 16.48
CA TYR A 172 -21.04 -13.65 17.71
C TYR A 172 -22.05 -12.61 18.22
N GLY A 173 -21.72 -11.32 18.06
CA GLY A 173 -22.64 -10.23 18.37
C GLY A 173 -23.88 -10.23 17.48
N ALA A 174 -23.74 -10.57 16.20
CA ALA A 174 -24.85 -10.69 15.26
C ALA A 174 -25.75 -11.89 15.61
N GLU A 175 -25.17 -13.06 15.90
CA GLU A 175 -25.90 -14.29 16.28
C GLU A 175 -26.69 -14.14 17.60
N ARG A 176 -26.33 -13.19 18.47
CA ARG A 176 -27.08 -12.89 19.70
C ARG A 176 -28.18 -11.84 19.54
N LEU A 177 -28.20 -11.12 18.42
CA LEU A 177 -29.21 -10.11 18.09
C LEU A 177 -30.37 -10.70 17.27
N GLU A 178 -30.15 -11.85 16.63
CA GLU A 178 -31.19 -12.73 16.06
C GLU A 178 -31.89 -13.57 17.15
#